data_AF-A0A0R1NPV6-F1
#
_entry.id   AF-A0A0R1NPV6-F1
#
_cell.length_a   1.000
_cell.length_b   1.000
_cell.length_c   1.000
_cell.angle_alpha   90.00
_cell.angle_beta   90.00
_cell.angle_gamma   90.00
#
_symmetry.space_group_name_H-M   'P 1'
#
loop_
_entity.id
_entity.type
_entity.pdbx_description
1 polymer ?
#
loop_
_entity_poly.entity_id
_entity_poly.type
_entity_poly.pdbx_seq_one_letter_code
_entity_poly.pdbx_strand_id
1 'polypeptide(L)' 'MVNQKSRNHEKDGKIDFYESQAALQGKTEFENGQVETIGNIDDLDKWLDNL' A
#
# COMPACT_ATOMS: atom_id res chain seq x y z
N MET A 1 -31.61 1.17 -4.50
CA MET A 1 -30.48 1.18 -5.43
C MET A 1 -29.45 2.16 -4.90
N VAL A 2 -28.36 1.67 -4.31
CA VAL A 2 -27.28 2.53 -3.81
C VAL A 2 -26.38 2.84 -4.99
N ASN A 3 -26.47 4.07 -5.52
CA ASN A 3 -25.60 4.50 -6.59
C ASN A 3 -24.23 4.80 -5.96
N GLN A 4 -23.36 3.77 -5.93
CA GLN A 4 -21.94 3.91 -5.62
C GLN A 4 -21.28 4.69 -6.76
N LYS A 5 -21.52 6.00 -6.79
CA LYS A 5 -20.71 6.90 -7.60
C LYS A 5 -19.36 6.97 -6.89
N SER A 6 -18.41 6.17 -7.40
CA SER A 6 -17.00 6.21 -7.03
C SER A 6 -16.60 7.65 -6.72
N ARG A 7 -16.27 7.90 -5.45
CA ARG A 7 -15.68 9.16 -5.03
C ARG A 7 -14.28 9.19 -5.61
N ASN A 8 -14.16 9.62 -6.86
CA ASN A 8 -12.87 10.04 -7.41
C ASN A 8 -12.50 11.31 -6.64
N HIS A 9 -11.73 11.15 -5.57
CA HIS A 9 -11.09 12.24 -4.85
C HIS A 9 -9.86 12.69 -5.64
N GLU A 10 -10.06 13.16 -6.88
CA GLU A 10 -9.05 13.97 -7.56
C GLU A 10 -8.98 15.34 -6.86
N LYS A 11 -8.23 15.40 -5.76
CA LYS A 11 -7.74 16.67 -5.23
C LYS A 11 -6.47 17.04 -6.01
N ASP A 12 -6.60 18.01 -6.91
CA ASP A 12 -5.49 18.79 -7.46
C ASP A 12 -4.42 18.02 -8.27
N GLY A 13 -4.83 16.99 -9.03
CA GLY A 13 -3.90 16.26 -9.92
C GLY A 13 -2.79 15.49 -9.20
N LYS A 14 -2.95 15.27 -7.89
CA LYS A 14 -2.06 14.44 -7.07
C LYS A 14 -2.81 13.16 -6.75
N ILE A 15 -2.30 12.04 -7.28
CA ILE A 15 -2.74 10.72 -6.86
C ILE A 15 -2.22 10.55 -5.43
N ASP A 16 -3.10 10.22 -4.49
CA ASP A 16 -2.67 9.83 -3.15
C ASP A 16 -1.76 8.61 -3.30
N PHE A 17 -0.59 8.62 -2.65
CA PHE A 17 0.36 7.50 -2.74
C PHE A 17 -0.31 6.17 -2.40
N TYR A 18 -1.25 6.17 -1.44
CA TYR A 18 -2.03 5.01 -1.03
C TYR A 18 -3.03 4.53 -2.10
N GLU A 19 -3.36 5.36 -3.07
CA GLU A 19 -4.24 5.04 -4.21
C GLU A 19 -3.44 4.69 -5.49
N SER A 20 -2.10 4.73 -5.43
CA SER A 20 -1.27 4.27 -6.55
C SER A 20 -1.51 2.78 -6.82
N GLN A 21 -1.44 2.36 -8.08
CA GLN A 21 -1.60 0.95 -8.46
C GLN A 21 -0.63 0.03 -7.70
N ALA A 22 0.59 0.50 -7.47
CA ALA A 22 1.59 -0.23 -6.69
C ALA A 22 1.16 -0.42 -5.22
N ALA A 23 0.64 0.62 -4.56
CA ALA A 23 0.18 0.52 -3.18
C ALA A 23 -1.05 -0.40 -3.06
N LEU A 24 -1.98 -0.31 -4.00
CA LEU A 24 -3.16 -1.18 -4.06
C LEU A 24 -2.78 -2.65 -4.28
N GLN A 25 -1.84 -2.91 -5.20
CA GLN A 25 -1.35 -4.25 -5.46
C GLN A 25 -0.65 -4.84 -4.21
N GLY A 26 0.26 -4.09 -3.57
CA GLY A 26 0.94 -4.54 -2.36
C GLY A 26 -0.02 -4.86 -1.22
N LYS A 27 -1.10 -4.07 -1.07
CA LYS A 27 -2.17 -4.37 -0.12
C LYS A 27 -2.86 -5.71 -0.44
N THR A 28 -3.25 -5.93 -1.69
CA THR A 28 -3.90 -7.18 -2.12
C THR A 28 -2.99 -8.40 -1.92
N GLU A 29 -1.70 -8.28 -2.24
CA GLU A 29 -0.72 -9.35 -2.03
C GLU A 29 -0.59 -9.70 -0.54
N PHE A 30 -0.55 -8.69 0.35
CA PHE A 30 -0.56 -8.91 1.80
C PHE A 30 -1.84 -9.59 2.28
N GLU A 31 -3.02 -9.11 1.86
CA GLU A 31 -4.32 -9.68 2.25
C GLU A 31 -4.50 -11.13 1.76
N ASN A 32 -3.89 -11.49 0.64
CA ASN A 32 -3.90 -12.85 0.08
C ASN A 32 -2.81 -13.77 0.68
N GLY A 33 -1.99 -13.28 1.61
CA GLY A 33 -0.88 -14.05 2.19
C GLY A 33 0.24 -14.35 1.19
N GLN A 34 0.38 -13.54 0.14
CA GLN A 34 1.42 -13.67 -0.88
C GLN A 34 2.73 -12.96 -0.49
N VAL A 35 2.72 -12.23 0.64
CA VAL A 35 3.88 -11.54 1.20
C VAL A 35 4.16 -12.08 2.59
N GLU A 36 5.42 -12.39 2.86
CA GLU A 36 5.89 -12.85 4.17
C GLU A 36 6.35 -11.68 5.04
N THR A 37 6.09 -11.75 6.34
CA THR A 37 6.65 -10.80 7.31
C THR A 37 8.13 -11.12 7.52
N ILE A 38 9.01 -10.27 6.99
CA ILE A 38 10.46 -10.44 7.14
C ILE A 38 11.01 -9.92 8.49
N GLY A 39 10.18 -9.20 9.26
CA GLY A 39 10.40 -8.78 10.65
C GLY A 39 9.62 -7.51 10.99
N ASN A 40 10.05 -6.78 12.02
CA ASN A 40 9.34 -5.59 12.52
C ASN A 40 10.09 -4.30 12.19
N ILE A 41 9.42 -3.15 12.34
CA ILE A 41 10.05 -1.84 12.11
C ILE A 41 11.25 -1.57 13.03
N ASP A 42 11.28 -2.19 14.21
CA ASP A 42 12.42 -2.13 15.13
C ASP A 42 13.68 -2.82 14.58
N ASP A 43 13.53 -3.70 13.57
CA ASP A 43 14.64 -4.36 12.89
C ASP A 43 15.09 -3.62 11.62
N LEU A 44 14.43 -2.50 11.28
CA LEU A 44 14.71 -1.74 10.06
C LEU A 44 16.18 -1.29 9.99
N ASP A 45 16.73 -0.78 11.08
CA ASP A 45 18.13 -0.32 11.13
C ASP A 45 19.10 -1.46 10.78
N LYS A 46 18.85 -2.67 11.29
CA LYS A 46 19.68 -3.85 11.00
C LYS A 46 19.54 -4.30 9.54
N TRP A 47 18.41 -4.06 8.90
CA TRP A 47 18.24 -4.38 7.47
C TRP A 47 18.96 -3.37 6.59
N LEU A 48 18.90 -2.09 6.94
CA LEU A 48 19.63 -1.05 6.23
C LEU A 48 21.15 -1.24 6.33
N ASP A 49 21.65 -1.72 7.47
CA ASP A 49 23.07 -2.07 7.63
C ASP A 49 23.52 -3.25 6.75
N ASN A 50 22.58 -4.06 6.25
CA ASN A 50 22.85 -5.24 5.43
C ASN A 50 22.52 -5.04 3.93
N LEU A 51 22.15 -3.82 3.52
CA LEU A 51 21.89 -3.41 2.12
C LEU A 51 23.12 -2.75 1.48
#